data_AF-A0A3D2M9M8-F1
#
_entry.id   AF-A0A3D2M9M8-F1
#
_cell.length_a   1.000
_cell.length_b   1.000
_cell.length_c   1.000
_cell.angle_alpha   90.00
_cell.angle_beta   90.00
_cell.angle_gamma   90.00
#
_symmetry.space_group_name_H-M   'P 1'
#
loop_
_entity.id
_entity.type
_entity.pdbx_description
1 polymer ?
#
loop_
_entity_poly.entity_id
_entity_poly.type
_entity_poly.pdbx_seq_one_letter_code
_entity_poly.pdbx_strand_id
1 'polypeptide(L)'
;EGFVLEGGSIHVDGEGTLITTEECLLNRNRNPHLSREEIEAVLADYLAIDKVIWLPHGLYNDETDGHVDNFCCFVRPGEVLLAWTDDPDNPNYERCQAAMRVLEDARDAWDRPLSVHKMPIPGPLHATEAECAGVVPLVGSQPRDPSIRLAGSYVNFLIVNGGIIAPSFDDPLDTEAAAILSRLFPQHQVVMVPGREILLGGGNIHCITQQQPAAPSRS
;
A
#
# COMPACT_ATOMS: atom_id res chain seq x y z
N GLU A 1 -2.57 15.15 24.17
CA GLU A 1 -1.64 14.53 23.21
C GLU A 1 -2.33 14.51 21.85
N GLY A 2 -1.57 14.45 20.76
CA GLY A 2 -2.12 14.44 19.39
C GLY A 2 -2.24 13.03 18.84
N PHE A 3 -2.87 12.89 17.68
CA PHE A 3 -2.98 11.64 16.93
C PHE A 3 -2.05 11.69 15.72
N VAL A 4 -1.15 10.71 15.59
CA VAL A 4 -0.20 10.57 14.47
C VAL A 4 -0.77 9.59 13.45
N LEU A 5 -0.81 10.00 12.18
CA LEU A 5 -1.28 9.17 11.07
C LEU A 5 -0.65 9.65 9.75
N GLU A 6 -0.37 8.73 8.85
CA GLU A 6 0.09 8.99 7.49
C GLU A 6 -0.97 8.55 6.47
N GLY A 7 -1.16 9.30 5.38
CA GLY A 7 -2.18 8.96 4.36
C GLY A 7 -1.95 7.57 3.72
N GLY A 8 -0.70 7.14 3.56
CA GLY A 8 -0.36 5.82 3.00
C GLY A 8 -0.59 4.65 3.96
N SER A 9 -0.78 4.90 5.25
CA SER A 9 -1.02 3.83 6.23
C SER A 9 -2.48 3.33 6.20
N ILE A 10 -3.36 3.98 5.46
CA ILE A 10 -4.79 3.65 5.36
C ILE A 10 -5.28 3.65 3.90
N HIS A 11 -6.31 2.85 3.61
CA HIS A 11 -7.04 2.94 2.35
C HIS A 11 -8.54 2.79 2.58
N VAL A 12 -9.36 3.62 1.94
CA VAL A 12 -10.83 3.62 2.11
C VAL A 12 -11.54 3.24 0.82
N ASP A 13 -12.75 2.68 0.93
CA ASP A 13 -13.63 2.38 -0.22
C ASP A 13 -14.60 3.51 -0.56
N GLY A 14 -14.75 4.50 0.34
CA GLY A 14 -15.73 5.58 0.23
C GLY A 14 -17.16 5.18 0.61
N GLU A 15 -17.36 3.96 1.08
CA GLU A 15 -18.64 3.39 1.53
C GLU A 15 -18.59 2.91 2.99
N GLY A 16 -17.67 3.46 3.77
CA GLY A 16 -17.59 3.24 5.23
C GLY A 16 -16.59 2.17 5.66
N THR A 17 -15.78 1.63 4.75
CA THR A 17 -14.76 0.62 5.07
C THR A 17 -13.36 1.19 4.90
N LEU A 18 -12.48 0.87 5.85
CA LEU A 18 -11.05 1.17 5.80
C LEU A 18 -10.24 -0.12 5.93
N ILE A 19 -9.14 -0.22 5.17
CA ILE A 19 -8.11 -1.25 5.35
C ILE A 19 -6.83 -0.56 5.83
N THR A 20 -6.17 -1.17 6.80
CA THR A 20 -4.91 -0.70 7.39
C THR A 20 -4.04 -1.89 7.81
N THR A 21 -2.84 -1.65 8.33
CA THR A 21 -1.97 -2.67 8.93
C THR A 21 -1.82 -2.49 10.44
N GLU A 22 -1.75 -3.61 11.17
CA GLU A 22 -1.41 -3.61 12.60
C GLU A 22 0.06 -3.20 12.80
N GLU A 23 0.95 -3.65 11.91
CA GLU A 23 2.39 -3.34 11.94
C GLU A 23 2.69 -1.84 11.99
N CYS A 24 1.87 -1.02 11.32
CA CYS A 24 2.02 0.43 11.30
C CYS A 24 1.26 1.12 12.44
N LEU A 25 -0.08 1.02 12.46
CA LEU A 25 -0.90 1.86 13.34
C LEU A 25 -0.79 1.48 14.82
N LEU A 26 -0.49 0.22 15.13
CA LEU A 26 -0.29 -0.25 16.51
C LEU A 26 1.20 -0.22 16.92
N ASN A 27 2.06 0.32 16.07
CA ASN A 27 3.48 0.49 16.39
C ASN A 27 3.64 1.49 17.55
N ARG A 28 4.55 1.18 18.47
CA ARG A 28 4.84 2.02 19.64
C ARG A 28 5.43 3.38 19.24
N ASN A 29 5.95 3.52 18.03
CA ASN A 29 6.48 4.79 17.50
C ASN A 29 5.39 5.72 16.94
N ARG A 30 4.13 5.26 16.82
CA ARG A 30 2.97 6.09 16.41
C ARG A 30 2.20 6.57 17.62
N ASN A 31 1.16 5.84 18.02
CA ASN A 31 0.23 6.24 19.07
C ASN A 31 0.28 5.25 20.26
N PRO A 32 1.41 5.12 20.99
CA PRO A 32 1.58 4.11 22.04
C PRO A 32 0.65 4.28 23.24
N HIS A 33 -0.07 5.40 23.30
CA HIS A 33 -1.01 5.76 24.36
C HIS A 33 -2.46 5.37 24.03
N LEU A 34 -2.73 4.86 22.81
CA LEU A 34 -4.06 4.48 22.36
C LEU A 34 -4.18 2.96 22.18
N SER A 35 -5.33 2.42 22.51
CA SER A 35 -5.72 1.07 22.13
C SER A 35 -6.15 1.00 20.66
N ARG A 36 -6.33 -0.21 20.13
CA ARG A 36 -6.87 -0.42 18.78
C ARG A 36 -8.24 0.23 18.64
N GLU A 37 -9.12 0.04 19.61
CA GLU A 37 -10.50 0.55 19.61
C GLU A 37 -10.52 2.08 19.67
N GLU A 38 -9.58 2.70 20.40
CA GLU A 38 -9.43 4.16 20.43
C GLU A 38 -8.93 4.70 19.10
N ILE A 39 -8.00 4.00 18.42
CA ILE A 39 -7.56 4.34 17.07
C ILE A 39 -8.74 4.21 16.08
N GLU A 40 -9.52 3.13 16.15
CA GLU A 40 -10.71 2.93 15.32
C GLU A 40 -11.74 4.06 15.50
N ALA A 41 -11.99 4.49 16.75
CA ALA A 41 -12.90 5.59 17.04
C ALA A 41 -12.44 6.91 16.40
N VAL A 42 -11.14 7.23 16.49
CA VAL A 42 -10.57 8.42 15.83
C VAL A 42 -10.69 8.32 14.31
N LEU A 43 -10.40 7.16 13.72
CA LEU A 43 -10.55 6.96 12.28
C LEU A 43 -12.01 7.11 11.83
N ALA A 44 -12.96 6.56 12.58
CA ALA A 44 -14.39 6.71 12.32
C ALA A 44 -14.85 8.17 12.34
N ASP A 45 -14.44 8.92 13.36
CA ASP A 45 -14.81 10.34 13.52
C ASP A 45 -14.30 11.22 12.37
N TYR A 46 -13.11 10.95 11.85
CA TYR A 46 -12.46 11.79 10.83
C TYR A 46 -12.73 11.33 9.40
N LEU A 47 -12.96 10.04 9.18
CA LEU A 47 -13.07 9.45 7.83
C LEU A 47 -14.48 8.96 7.50
N ALA A 48 -15.43 9.08 8.44
CA ALA A 48 -16.81 8.63 8.30
C ALA A 48 -16.90 7.14 7.89
N ILE A 49 -16.15 6.31 8.61
CA ILE A 49 -16.14 4.85 8.44
C ILE A 49 -16.85 4.14 9.59
N ASP A 50 -17.41 2.97 9.30
CA ASP A 50 -18.06 2.09 10.27
C ASP A 50 -17.25 0.82 10.53
N LYS A 51 -16.27 0.51 9.66
CA LYS A 51 -15.51 -0.74 9.72
C LYS A 51 -14.05 -0.57 9.36
N VAL A 52 -13.17 -1.14 10.18
CA VAL A 52 -11.74 -1.27 9.91
C VAL A 52 -11.39 -2.74 9.70
N ILE A 53 -10.65 -3.03 8.63
CA ILE A 53 -10.07 -4.33 8.33
C ILE A 53 -8.56 -4.22 8.59
N TRP A 54 -8.09 -5.01 9.56
CA TRP A 54 -6.70 -4.99 10.03
C TRP A 54 -5.88 -6.10 9.39
N LEU A 55 -5.01 -5.77 8.45
CA LEU A 55 -4.01 -6.71 7.97
C LEU A 55 -2.89 -6.82 9.02
N PRO A 56 -2.38 -8.02 9.34
CA PRO A 56 -1.38 -8.16 10.41
C PRO A 56 -0.06 -7.43 10.09
N HIS A 57 0.29 -7.39 8.81
CA HIS A 57 1.59 -6.94 8.31
C HIS A 57 1.45 -6.19 6.98
N GLY A 58 2.39 -5.30 6.70
CA GLY A 58 2.64 -4.75 5.37
C GLY A 58 3.71 -5.52 4.60
N LEU A 59 4.28 -4.90 3.59
CA LEU A 59 5.36 -5.49 2.79
C LEU A 59 6.65 -5.64 3.61
N TYR A 60 7.42 -6.70 3.35
CA TYR A 60 8.73 -6.93 3.99
C TYR A 60 9.72 -5.80 3.66
N ASN A 61 10.47 -5.36 4.69
CA ASN A 61 11.42 -4.24 4.64
C ASN A 61 10.79 -2.90 4.23
N ASP A 62 9.50 -2.73 4.38
CA ASP A 62 8.87 -1.44 4.21
C ASP A 62 9.33 -0.46 5.29
N GLU A 63 9.87 0.68 4.88
CA GLU A 63 10.50 1.69 5.75
C GLU A 63 9.49 2.44 6.64
N THR A 64 8.19 2.26 6.35
CA THR A 64 7.10 2.99 7.01
C THR A 64 6.44 2.21 8.15
N ASP A 65 7.05 1.11 8.57
CA ASP A 65 6.45 0.08 9.43
C ASP A 65 5.25 -0.63 8.74
N GLY A 66 5.35 -0.84 7.43
CA GLY A 66 4.38 -1.63 6.69
C GLY A 66 3.09 -0.89 6.35
N HIS A 67 3.19 0.29 5.72
CA HIS A 67 2.04 0.98 5.16
C HIS A 67 1.20 0.09 4.24
N VAL A 68 -0.12 0.29 4.29
CA VAL A 68 -1.06 -0.50 3.52
C VAL A 68 -0.99 -0.17 2.03
N ASP A 69 -0.69 1.08 1.65
CA ASP A 69 -0.64 1.53 0.25
C ASP A 69 0.44 0.85 -0.61
N ASN A 70 1.42 0.20 0.02
CA ASN A 70 2.44 -0.58 -0.66
C ASN A 70 2.06 -2.08 -0.75
N PHE A 71 0.97 -2.49 -0.09
CA PHE A 71 0.62 -3.90 0.12
C PHE A 71 -0.80 -4.25 -0.32
N CYS A 72 -1.81 -3.44 0.00
CA CYS A 72 -3.21 -3.68 -0.36
C CYS A 72 -3.95 -2.37 -0.62
N CYS A 73 -4.79 -2.33 -1.65
CA CYS A 73 -5.63 -1.17 -1.94
C CYS A 73 -7.05 -1.59 -2.35
N PHE A 74 -8.02 -0.69 -2.22
CA PHE A 74 -9.32 -0.92 -2.83
C PHE A 74 -9.24 -0.68 -4.35
N VAL A 75 -9.87 -1.57 -5.12
CA VAL A 75 -10.10 -1.40 -6.56
C VAL A 75 -11.45 -0.69 -6.78
N ARG A 76 -12.45 -1.09 -5.99
CA ARG A 76 -13.80 -0.52 -5.89
C ARG A 76 -14.46 -1.08 -4.61
N PRO A 77 -15.63 -0.58 -4.18
CA PRO A 77 -16.31 -1.15 -3.02
C PRO A 77 -16.51 -2.67 -3.15
N GLY A 78 -16.13 -3.41 -2.11
CA GLY A 78 -16.15 -4.88 -2.09
C GLY A 78 -15.01 -5.59 -2.85
N GLU A 79 -14.06 -4.87 -3.46
CA GLU A 79 -12.94 -5.48 -4.18
C GLU A 79 -11.59 -4.84 -3.87
N VAL A 80 -10.58 -5.66 -3.62
CA VAL A 80 -9.25 -5.23 -3.21
C VAL A 80 -8.17 -5.83 -4.11
N LEU A 81 -7.02 -5.19 -4.18
CA LEU A 81 -5.82 -5.67 -4.86
C LEU A 81 -4.71 -5.84 -3.83
N LEU A 82 -4.23 -7.06 -3.66
CA LEU A 82 -3.21 -7.46 -2.70
C LEU A 82 -1.89 -7.78 -3.43
N ALA A 83 -0.78 -7.21 -2.97
CA ALA A 83 0.56 -7.60 -3.37
C ALA A 83 0.80 -9.08 -3.00
N TRP A 84 1.27 -9.87 -3.94
CA TRP A 84 1.21 -11.32 -3.87
C TRP A 84 2.48 -12.00 -4.37
N THR A 85 2.80 -13.13 -3.73
CA THR A 85 3.80 -14.08 -4.22
C THR A 85 3.37 -15.48 -3.80
N ASP A 86 3.51 -16.44 -4.72
CA ASP A 86 3.30 -17.87 -4.44
C ASP A 86 4.62 -18.58 -4.06
N ASP A 87 5.75 -17.87 -4.11
CA ASP A 87 7.08 -18.39 -3.79
C ASP A 87 7.28 -18.47 -2.27
N PRO A 88 7.36 -19.69 -1.66
CA PRO A 88 7.55 -19.84 -0.22
C PRO A 88 8.89 -19.33 0.31
N ASP A 89 9.89 -19.19 -0.56
CA ASP A 89 11.21 -18.67 -0.19
C ASP A 89 11.24 -17.13 -0.18
N ASN A 90 10.20 -16.48 -0.71
CA ASN A 90 10.07 -15.04 -0.65
C ASN A 90 9.64 -14.62 0.77
N PRO A 91 10.33 -13.67 1.43
CA PRO A 91 9.96 -13.20 2.78
C PRO A 91 8.55 -12.60 2.87
N ASN A 92 7.95 -12.21 1.75
CA ASN A 92 6.56 -11.75 1.71
C ASN A 92 5.54 -12.90 1.72
N TYR A 93 5.93 -14.16 1.51
CA TYR A 93 4.98 -15.28 1.40
C TYR A 93 4.04 -15.36 2.60
N GLU A 94 4.57 -15.48 3.81
CA GLU A 94 3.76 -15.57 5.04
C GLU A 94 2.91 -14.30 5.28
N ARG A 95 3.44 -13.13 4.94
CA ARG A 95 2.72 -11.84 5.02
C ARG A 95 1.52 -11.83 4.08
N CYS A 96 1.71 -12.27 2.83
CA CYS A 96 0.66 -12.43 1.83
C CYS A 96 -0.41 -13.45 2.28
N GLN A 97 0.00 -14.62 2.76
CA GLN A 97 -0.94 -15.64 3.24
C GLN A 97 -1.75 -15.15 4.45
N ALA A 98 -1.12 -14.42 5.38
CA ALA A 98 -1.82 -13.85 6.53
C ALA A 98 -2.86 -12.79 6.11
N ALA A 99 -2.49 -11.91 5.18
CA ALA A 99 -3.40 -10.90 4.65
C ALA A 99 -4.56 -11.53 3.88
N MET A 100 -4.31 -12.55 3.05
CA MET A 100 -5.36 -13.26 2.31
C MET A 100 -6.40 -13.87 3.25
N ARG A 101 -5.97 -14.56 4.32
CA ARG A 101 -6.90 -15.14 5.31
C ARG A 101 -7.82 -14.07 5.91
N VAL A 102 -7.26 -12.91 6.28
CA VAL A 102 -8.06 -11.80 6.81
C VAL A 102 -9.06 -11.29 5.77
N LEU A 103 -8.61 -11.09 4.53
CA LEU A 103 -9.46 -10.53 3.47
C LEU A 103 -10.58 -11.51 3.03
N GLU A 104 -10.31 -12.81 2.99
CA GLU A 104 -11.31 -13.84 2.65
C GLU A 104 -12.40 -13.99 3.74
N ASP A 105 -12.01 -13.88 5.00
CA ASP A 105 -12.93 -13.94 6.15
C ASP A 105 -13.68 -12.61 6.37
N ALA A 106 -13.10 -11.50 5.91
CA ALA A 106 -13.68 -10.19 6.11
C ALA A 106 -14.98 -9.97 5.33
N ARG A 107 -15.77 -9.05 5.86
CA ARG A 107 -16.87 -8.39 5.16
C ARG A 107 -16.61 -6.90 5.21
N ASP A 108 -17.08 -6.13 4.25
CA ASP A 108 -17.00 -4.67 4.32
C ASP A 108 -18.11 -4.08 5.22
N ALA A 109 -18.22 -2.75 5.30
CA ALA A 109 -19.22 -2.06 6.12
C ALA A 109 -20.68 -2.34 5.68
N TRP A 110 -20.88 -2.78 4.44
CA TRP A 110 -22.18 -3.13 3.86
C TRP A 110 -22.42 -4.65 3.87
N ASP A 111 -21.63 -5.39 4.65
CA ASP A 111 -21.68 -6.84 4.80
C ASP A 111 -21.37 -7.62 3.50
N ARG A 112 -20.68 -6.99 2.53
CA ARG A 112 -20.27 -7.68 1.30
C ARG A 112 -18.99 -8.48 1.55
N PRO A 113 -18.88 -9.72 1.04
CA PRO A 113 -17.59 -10.41 0.97
C PRO A 113 -16.63 -9.66 0.04
N LEU A 114 -15.34 -9.68 0.38
CA LEU A 114 -14.33 -9.06 -0.46
C LEU A 114 -13.90 -10.00 -1.60
N SER A 115 -13.86 -9.46 -2.82
CA SER A 115 -13.13 -10.08 -3.94
C SER A 115 -11.67 -9.64 -3.87
N VAL A 116 -10.75 -10.61 -3.75
CA VAL A 116 -9.31 -10.33 -3.64
C VAL A 116 -8.62 -10.61 -4.97
N HIS A 117 -8.09 -9.56 -5.59
CA HIS A 117 -7.23 -9.64 -6.75
C HIS A 117 -5.77 -9.69 -6.32
N LYS A 118 -4.95 -10.46 -7.03
CA LYS A 118 -3.52 -10.61 -6.73
C LYS A 118 -2.70 -9.77 -7.70
N MET A 119 -1.77 -8.98 -7.18
CA MET A 119 -0.75 -8.26 -7.94
C MET A 119 0.60 -8.93 -7.66
N PRO A 120 1.35 -9.44 -8.65
CA PRO A 120 2.65 -10.01 -8.39
C PRO A 120 3.58 -8.98 -7.75
N ILE A 121 4.42 -9.40 -6.81
CA ILE A 121 5.53 -8.58 -6.30
C ILE A 121 6.68 -8.69 -7.31
N PRO A 122 7.35 -7.58 -7.72
CA PRO A 122 8.52 -7.66 -8.59
C PRO A 122 9.62 -8.53 -7.96
N GLY A 123 10.63 -8.90 -8.75
CA GLY A 123 11.79 -9.64 -8.26
C GLY A 123 12.45 -8.94 -7.05
N PRO A 124 13.35 -9.61 -6.32
CA PRO A 124 14.07 -8.95 -5.25
C PRO A 124 14.90 -7.77 -5.81
N LEU A 125 14.40 -6.56 -5.60
CA LEU A 125 15.07 -5.34 -6.03
C LEU A 125 16.08 -4.92 -4.95
N HIS A 126 17.30 -4.65 -5.38
CA HIS A 126 18.35 -4.08 -4.55
C HIS A 126 18.89 -2.83 -5.23
N ALA A 127 19.33 -1.87 -4.42
CA ALA A 127 20.13 -0.77 -4.90
C ALA A 127 21.53 -1.29 -5.29
N THR A 128 22.14 -0.66 -6.27
CA THR A 128 23.55 -0.86 -6.64
C THR A 128 24.45 0.04 -5.78
N GLU A 129 25.74 -0.28 -5.70
CA GLU A 129 26.71 0.59 -5.04
C GLU A 129 26.71 2.01 -5.62
N ALA A 130 26.56 2.13 -6.95
CA ALA A 130 26.53 3.41 -7.63
C ALA A 130 25.28 4.25 -7.27
N GLU A 131 24.12 3.62 -7.14
CA GLU A 131 22.88 4.28 -6.72
C GLU A 131 22.97 4.76 -5.26
N CYS A 132 23.64 4.01 -4.39
CA CYS A 132 23.85 4.43 -3.00
C CYS A 132 24.94 5.50 -2.85
N ALA A 133 25.96 5.51 -3.71
CA ALA A 133 27.14 6.38 -3.57
C ALA A 133 26.82 7.89 -3.59
N GLY A 134 25.71 8.28 -4.21
CA GLY A 134 25.25 9.67 -4.25
C GLY A 134 24.59 10.17 -2.95
N VAL A 135 24.28 9.28 -2.02
CA VAL A 135 23.56 9.60 -0.78
C VAL A 135 24.54 9.83 0.35
N VAL A 136 24.58 11.05 0.89
CA VAL A 136 25.44 11.41 2.02
C VAL A 136 24.84 10.81 3.30
N PRO A 137 25.55 9.92 4.02
CA PRO A 137 25.06 9.38 5.28
C PRO A 137 25.00 10.46 6.35
N LEU A 138 23.84 10.60 6.99
CA LEU A 138 23.64 11.52 8.11
C LEU A 138 23.11 10.78 9.33
N VAL A 139 23.58 11.18 10.52
CA VAL A 139 23.10 10.61 11.78
C VAL A 139 21.60 10.85 11.91
N GLY A 140 20.84 9.79 12.15
CA GLY A 140 19.37 9.82 12.24
C GLY A 140 18.64 9.65 10.91
N SER A 141 19.35 9.58 9.77
CA SER A 141 18.78 9.18 8.48
C SER A 141 18.90 7.66 8.28
N GLN A 142 17.96 7.10 7.51
CA GLN A 142 18.02 5.69 7.11
C GLN A 142 19.17 5.50 6.11
N PRO A 143 20.09 4.55 6.34
CA PRO A 143 21.16 4.28 5.41
C PRO A 143 20.62 3.70 4.10
N ARG A 144 21.21 4.11 2.98
CA ARG A 144 21.00 3.49 1.67
C ARG A 144 22.12 2.50 1.41
N ASP A 145 21.80 1.21 1.49
CA ASP A 145 22.78 0.10 1.47
C ASP A 145 22.34 -0.95 0.42
N PRO A 146 23.22 -1.36 -0.51
CA PRO A 146 22.94 -2.38 -1.52
C PRO A 146 22.53 -3.76 -0.96
N SER A 147 22.86 -4.06 0.29
CA SER A 147 22.47 -5.30 0.97
C SER A 147 21.02 -5.30 1.46
N ILE A 148 20.37 -4.13 1.50
CA ILE A 148 18.99 -4.00 1.91
C ILE A 148 18.09 -4.16 0.68
N ARG A 149 17.17 -5.13 0.75
CA ARG A 149 16.12 -5.31 -0.26
C ARG A 149 15.17 -4.12 -0.23
N LEU A 150 14.90 -3.55 -1.40
CA LEU A 150 13.92 -2.48 -1.61
C LEU A 150 12.49 -3.04 -1.55
N ALA A 151 11.59 -2.28 -0.92
CA ALA A 151 10.16 -2.60 -0.77
C ALA A 151 9.34 -2.26 -2.04
N GLY A 152 9.75 -2.81 -3.19
CA GLY A 152 9.08 -2.56 -4.48
C GLY A 152 7.75 -3.27 -4.61
N SER A 153 6.70 -2.54 -5.01
CA SER A 153 5.35 -3.06 -5.23
C SER A 153 4.65 -2.31 -6.35
N TYR A 154 3.92 -3.04 -7.19
CA TYR A 154 3.04 -2.42 -8.19
C TYR A 154 1.73 -1.88 -7.59
N VAL A 155 1.40 -2.22 -6.33
CA VAL A 155 0.20 -1.71 -5.63
C VAL A 155 0.34 -0.22 -5.29
N ASN A 156 1.55 0.31 -5.24
CA ASN A 156 1.81 1.73 -4.92
C ASN A 156 1.58 2.65 -6.13
N PHE A 157 0.43 2.50 -6.79
CA PHE A 157 -0.04 3.29 -7.93
C PHE A 157 -1.04 4.37 -7.51
N LEU A 158 -1.25 5.37 -8.35
CA LEU A 158 -2.27 6.41 -8.16
C LEU A 158 -3.45 6.20 -9.10
N ILE A 159 -4.66 6.22 -8.55
CA ILE A 159 -5.91 6.35 -9.32
C ILE A 159 -6.20 7.84 -9.55
N VAL A 160 -6.36 8.23 -10.81
CA VAL A 160 -6.79 9.58 -11.21
C VAL A 160 -8.04 9.50 -12.07
N ASN A 161 -8.70 10.64 -12.30
CA ASN A 161 -9.86 10.71 -13.18
C ASN A 161 -9.52 10.15 -14.58
N GLY A 162 -10.03 8.95 -14.88
CA GLY A 162 -9.84 8.27 -16.16
C GLY A 162 -8.47 7.61 -16.37
N GLY A 163 -7.60 7.54 -15.35
CA GLY A 163 -6.27 6.95 -15.47
C GLY A 163 -5.76 6.21 -14.23
N ILE A 164 -4.79 5.32 -14.46
CA ILE A 164 -3.98 4.67 -13.43
C ILE A 164 -2.51 4.98 -13.73
N ILE A 165 -1.81 5.62 -12.79
CA ILE A 165 -0.37 5.90 -12.90
C ILE A 165 0.35 4.91 -12.00
N ALA A 166 0.99 3.90 -12.61
CA ALA A 166 1.57 2.76 -11.90
C ALA A 166 3.08 2.65 -12.11
N PRO A 167 3.83 2.11 -11.12
CA PRO A 167 5.28 2.06 -11.24
C PRO A 167 5.73 0.91 -12.14
N SER A 168 6.81 1.12 -12.88
CA SER A 168 7.60 0.07 -13.55
C SER A 168 9.01 0.02 -12.97
N PHE A 169 9.59 -1.17 -12.94
CA PHE A 169 10.87 -1.42 -12.26
C PHE A 169 11.97 -1.95 -13.18
N ASP A 170 11.75 -1.98 -14.50
CA ASP A 170 12.54 -2.74 -15.46
C ASP A 170 12.56 -4.24 -15.10
N ASP A 171 11.45 -4.70 -14.54
CA ASP A 171 11.25 -6.08 -14.09
C ASP A 171 10.39 -6.84 -15.11
N PRO A 172 10.63 -8.15 -15.33
CA PRO A 172 9.81 -8.96 -16.25
C PRO A 172 8.31 -8.92 -15.97
N LEU A 173 7.90 -8.66 -14.72
CA LEU A 173 6.51 -8.60 -14.27
C LEU A 173 5.84 -7.25 -14.55
N ASP A 174 6.57 -6.23 -15.03
CA ASP A 174 6.00 -4.91 -15.39
C ASP A 174 4.84 -5.06 -16.40
N THR A 175 4.99 -5.96 -17.37
CA THR A 175 3.97 -6.24 -18.40
C THR A 175 2.74 -6.93 -17.79
N GLU A 176 2.95 -7.85 -16.85
CA GLU A 176 1.87 -8.55 -16.17
C GLU A 176 1.09 -7.61 -15.26
N ALA A 177 1.79 -6.78 -14.49
CA ALA A 177 1.20 -5.76 -13.63
C ALA A 177 0.32 -4.79 -14.45
N ALA A 178 0.82 -4.30 -15.58
CA ALA A 178 0.06 -3.44 -16.48
C ALA A 178 -1.21 -4.13 -17.02
N ALA A 179 -1.13 -5.43 -17.36
CA ALA A 179 -2.27 -6.20 -17.83
C ALA A 179 -3.32 -6.45 -16.74
N ILE A 180 -2.88 -6.71 -15.51
CA ILE A 180 -3.77 -6.83 -14.34
C ILE A 180 -4.50 -5.52 -14.10
N LEU A 181 -3.77 -4.40 -14.01
CA LEU A 181 -4.38 -3.08 -13.80
C LEU A 181 -5.36 -2.73 -14.92
N SER A 182 -5.03 -3.02 -16.18
CA SER A 182 -5.91 -2.74 -17.32
C SER A 182 -7.21 -3.56 -17.27
N ARG A 183 -7.13 -4.81 -16.79
CA ARG A 183 -8.30 -5.67 -16.60
C ARG A 183 -9.15 -5.20 -15.41
N LEU A 184 -8.52 -4.78 -14.32
CA LEU A 184 -9.20 -4.30 -13.12
C LEU A 184 -9.81 -2.91 -13.34
N PHE A 185 -9.20 -2.05 -14.13
CA PHE A 185 -9.70 -0.69 -14.39
C PHE A 185 -10.00 -0.49 -15.87
N PRO A 186 -10.99 -1.21 -16.46
CA PRO A 186 -11.21 -1.22 -17.91
C PRO A 186 -11.65 0.13 -18.50
N GLN A 187 -12.06 1.07 -17.63
CA GLN A 187 -12.46 2.43 -18.01
C GLN A 187 -11.34 3.46 -17.81
N HIS A 188 -10.17 3.03 -17.32
CA HIS A 188 -9.02 3.89 -17.07
C HIS A 188 -7.89 3.57 -18.04
N GLN A 189 -7.16 4.60 -18.47
CA GLN A 189 -5.89 4.41 -19.16
C GLN A 189 -4.81 4.06 -18.14
N VAL A 190 -4.19 2.88 -18.28
CA VAL A 190 -3.02 2.51 -17.48
C VAL A 190 -1.76 3.09 -18.10
N VAL A 191 -1.01 3.85 -17.30
CA VAL A 191 0.29 4.43 -17.67
C VAL A 191 1.33 3.92 -16.68
N MET A 192 2.22 3.06 -17.16
CA MET A 192 3.39 2.61 -16.41
C MET A 192 4.48 3.69 -16.50
N VAL A 193 5.05 4.09 -15.35
CA VAL A 193 6.13 5.09 -15.28
C VAL A 193 7.33 4.53 -14.51
N PRO A 194 8.58 4.84 -14.92
CA PRO A 194 9.77 4.37 -14.21
C PRO A 194 9.75 4.78 -12.73
N GLY A 195 9.58 3.79 -11.85
CA GLY A 195 9.42 3.99 -10.41
C GLY A 195 10.70 3.74 -9.60
N ARG A 196 11.77 3.25 -10.24
CA ARG A 196 13.01 2.84 -9.57
C ARG A 196 13.65 3.96 -8.76
N GLU A 197 13.77 5.15 -9.33
CA GLU A 197 14.41 6.30 -8.66
C GLU A 197 13.65 6.74 -7.40
N ILE A 198 12.32 6.63 -7.40
CA ILE A 198 11.50 6.92 -6.22
C ILE A 198 11.66 5.80 -5.19
N LEU A 199 11.69 4.55 -5.65
CA LEU A 199 11.86 3.37 -4.79
C LEU A 199 13.17 3.38 -4.01
N LEU A 200 14.26 3.87 -4.60
CA LEU A 200 15.54 4.08 -3.89
C LEU A 200 15.39 4.99 -2.66
N GLY A 201 14.38 5.87 -2.65
CA GLY A 201 14.03 6.75 -1.54
C GLY A 201 13.03 6.16 -0.53
N GLY A 202 12.53 4.93 -0.72
CA GLY A 202 11.67 4.23 0.24
C GLY A 202 10.17 4.20 -0.07
N GLY A 203 9.72 4.64 -1.25
CA GLY A 203 8.30 4.61 -1.63
C GLY A 203 8.07 4.60 -3.14
N ASN A 204 6.85 4.87 -3.61
CA ASN A 204 6.59 5.03 -5.03
C ASN A 204 5.52 6.09 -5.34
N ILE A 205 4.88 6.01 -6.51
CA ILE A 205 3.95 7.00 -7.06
C ILE A 205 2.87 7.38 -6.05
N HIS A 206 2.24 6.41 -5.38
CA HIS A 206 1.20 6.70 -4.39
C HIS A 206 1.77 7.56 -3.24
N CYS A 207 2.94 7.18 -2.70
CA CYS A 207 3.57 7.86 -1.57
C CYS A 207 3.94 9.33 -1.84
N ILE A 208 4.15 9.72 -3.10
CA ILE A 208 4.53 11.10 -3.48
C ILE A 208 3.35 11.94 -3.98
N THR A 209 2.12 11.44 -3.84
CA THR A 209 0.91 12.12 -4.32
C THR A 209 -0.17 12.20 -3.25
N GLN A 210 -1.05 13.19 -3.39
CA GLN A 210 -2.22 13.37 -2.53
C GLN A 210 -3.37 13.91 -3.38
N GLN A 211 -4.41 13.12 -3.56
CA GLN A 211 -5.60 13.53 -4.31
C GLN A 211 -6.39 14.59 -3.55
N GLN A 212 -6.94 15.54 -4.30
CA GLN A 212 -7.94 16.49 -3.80
C GLN A 212 -9.29 16.15 -4.46
N PRO A 213 -10.24 15.55 -3.72
CA PRO A 213 -11.56 15.23 -4.26
C PRO A 213 -12.27 16.48 -4.77
N ALA A 214 -12.99 16.34 -5.89
CA ALA A 214 -13.89 17.39 -6.36
C ALA A 214 -15.01 17.59 -5.32
N ALA A 215 -15.49 18.83 -5.17
CA ALA A 215 -16.66 19.09 -4.35
C ALA A 215 -17.86 18.30 -4.91
N PRO A 216 -18.72 17.72 -4.06
CA PRO A 216 -19.95 17.08 -4.52
C PRO A 216 -20.74 18.06 -5.40
N SER A 217 -21.22 17.60 -6.55
CA SER A 217 -22.15 18.40 -7.33
C SER A 217 -23.36 18.70 -6.45
N ARG A 218 -23.64 19.99 -6.20
CA ARG A 218 -24.88 20.38 -5.51
C ARG A 218 -26.05 19.94 -6.37
N SER A 219 -26.77 18.89 -5.96
CA SER A 219 -28.07 18.52 -6.51
C SER A 219 -29.16 19.45 -5.97
#